data_AF-A0A1A3GV58-F1
#
_entry.id   AF-A0A1A3GV58-F1
#
_cell.length_a   1.000
_cell.length_b   1.000
_cell.length_c   1.000
_cell.angle_alpha   90.00
_cell.angle_beta   90.00
_cell.angle_gamma   90.00
#
_symmetry.space_group_name_H-M   'P 1'
#
loop_
_entity.id
_entity.type
_entity.pdbx_description
1 polymer ?
#
loop_
_entity_poly.entity_id
_entity_poly.type
_entity_poly.pdbx_seq_one_letter_code
_entity_poly.pdbx_strand_id
1 'polypeptide(L)'
;MSVGGVISGVLIFPVINVGIGFVTVMIANQGKFLLALGAVALALVAFGGGFALWKTGNPASKGLGLGLMIGWALTSILTVGYCTGLNPTMYT
;
A
#
# COMPACT_ATOMS: atom_id res chain seq x y z
N MET A 1 -16.46 -14.08 4.28
CA MET A 1 -15.45 -13.00 4.37
C MET A 1 -16.07 -11.89 5.21
N SER A 2 -15.37 -11.33 6.19
CA SER A 2 -15.94 -10.26 7.02
C SER A 2 -15.88 -8.91 6.29
N VAL A 3 -17.03 -8.28 6.06
CA VAL A 3 -17.12 -6.91 5.50
C VAL A 3 -16.36 -5.91 6.38
N GLY A 4 -16.50 -6.03 7.70
CA GLY A 4 -15.76 -5.18 8.65
C GLY A 4 -14.25 -5.34 8.54
N GLY A 5 -13.77 -6.54 8.23
CA GLY A 5 -12.34 -6.79 7.95
C GLY A 5 -11.85 -6.10 6.69
N VAL A 6 -12.66 -6.08 5.62
CA VAL A 6 -12.32 -5.38 4.38
C VAL A 6 -12.24 -3.87 4.61
N ILE A 7 -13.25 -3.30 5.26
CA ILE A 7 -13.30 -1.86 5.55
C ILE A 7 -12.11 -1.44 6.42
N SER A 8 -11.79 -2.21 7.46
CA SER A 8 -10.63 -1.89 8.31
C SER A 8 -9.31 -2.00 7.55
N GLY A 9 -9.14 -2.99 6.68
CA GLY A 9 -7.95 -3.10 5.84
C GLY A 9 -7.78 -1.89 4.90
N VAL A 10 -8.89 -1.41 4.31
CA VAL A 10 -8.87 -0.21 3.44
C VAL A 10 -8.47 1.04 4.22
N LEU A 11 -8.95 1.21 5.46
CA LEU A 11 -8.63 2.37 6.29
C LEU A 11 -7.23 2.31 6.91
N ILE A 12 -6.71 1.10 7.16
CA ILE A 12 -5.35 0.89 7.67
C ILE A 12 -4.30 1.23 6.61
N PHE A 13 -4.57 0.94 5.33
CA PHE A 13 -3.58 1.17 4.29
C PHE A 13 -3.10 2.64 4.20
N PRO A 14 -3.98 3.68 4.19
CA PRO A 14 -3.56 5.08 4.24
C PRO A 14 -2.63 5.38 5.41
N VAL A 15 -2.87 4.79 6.59
CA VAL A 15 -2.00 4.97 7.77
C VAL A 15 -0.61 4.38 7.52
N ILE A 16 -0.55 3.19 6.93
CA ILE A 16 0.72 2.56 6.49
C ILE A 16 1.40 3.44 5.42
N ASN A 17 0.63 3.98 4.49
CA ASN A 17 1.12 4.84 3.41
C ASN A 17 1.67 6.17 3.95
N VAL A 18 1.06 6.76 4.98
CA VAL A 18 1.63 7.95 5.64
C VAL A 18 3.00 7.65 6.26
N GLY A 19 3.26 6.44 6.74
CA GLY A 19 4.59 6.06 7.19
C GLY A 19 5.56 5.84 6.02
N ILE A 20 5.27 4.83 5.19
CA ILE A 20 6.21 4.34 4.18
C ILE A 20 6.24 5.26 2.95
N GLY A 21 5.07 5.73 2.50
CA GLY A 21 4.85 6.67 1.41
C GLY A 21 5.46 8.05 1.67
N PHE A 22 5.32 8.57 2.89
CA PHE A 22 5.96 9.84 3.25
C PHE A 22 7.48 9.72 3.25
N VAL A 23 8.04 8.68 3.87
CA VAL A 23 9.49 8.44 3.87
C VAL A 23 10.01 8.29 2.43
N THR A 24 9.28 7.58 1.56
CA THR A 24 9.66 7.42 0.14
C THR A 24 9.72 8.73 -0.61
N VAL A 25 8.72 9.60 -0.43
CA VAL A 25 8.70 10.92 -1.08
C VAL A 25 9.84 11.80 -0.55
N MET A 26 10.14 11.74 0.76
CA MET A 26 11.23 12.53 1.36
C MET A 26 12.61 12.11 0.84
N ILE A 27 12.85 10.81 0.65
CA ILE A 27 14.12 10.30 0.11
C ILE A 27 14.16 10.30 -1.43
N ALA A 28 13.06 10.62 -2.11
CA ALA A 28 12.99 10.67 -3.57
C ALA A 28 14.04 11.61 -4.18
N ASN A 29 14.33 12.71 -3.48
CA ASN A 29 15.34 13.70 -3.89
C ASN A 29 16.78 13.18 -3.80
N GLN A 30 17.01 12.05 -3.12
CA GLN A 30 18.35 11.43 -3.00
C GLN A 30 18.64 10.45 -4.15
N GLY A 31 17.63 10.04 -4.91
CA GLY A 31 17.82 9.19 -6.08
C GLY A 31 16.56 8.43 -6.46
N LYS A 32 16.31 8.36 -7.78
CA LYS A 32 15.16 7.65 -8.38
C LYS A 32 15.09 6.17 -7.97
N PHE A 33 16.23 5.56 -7.67
CA PHE A 33 16.30 4.18 -7.16
C PHE A 33 15.65 4.01 -5.77
N LEU A 34 15.84 4.97 -4.85
CA LEU A 34 15.25 4.91 -3.51
C LEU A 34 13.73 5.07 -3.56
N LEU A 35 13.24 5.91 -4.47
CA LEU A 35 11.82 6.05 -4.76
C LEU A 35 11.23 4.71 -5.25
N ALA A 36 11.88 4.07 -6.23
CA ALA A 36 11.45 2.76 -6.74
C ALA A 36 11.44 1.69 -5.64
N LEU A 37 12.47 1.67 -4.79
CA LEU A 37 12.60 0.67 -3.73
C LEU A 37 11.44 0.76 -2.73
N GLY A 38 11.06 1.96 -2.32
CA GLY A 38 9.95 2.08 -1.38
C GLY A 38 8.57 2.00 -2.03
N ALA A 39 8.42 2.31 -3.33
CA ALA A 39 7.22 1.96 -4.09
C ALA A 39 7.01 0.44 -4.12
N VAL A 40 8.09 -0.31 -4.37
CA VAL A 40 8.11 -1.78 -4.28
C VAL A 40 7.80 -2.24 -2.86
N ALA A 41 8.38 -1.62 -1.82
CA ALA A 41 8.10 -1.96 -0.43
C ALA A 41 6.62 -1.77 -0.06
N LEU A 42 5.99 -0.67 -0.51
CA LEU A 42 4.54 -0.43 -0.33
C LEU A 42 3.69 -1.50 -1.01
N ALA A 43 4.04 -1.87 -2.24
CA ALA A 43 3.38 -2.96 -2.94
C ALA A 43 3.59 -4.30 -2.21
N LEU A 44 4.77 -4.55 -1.65
CA LEU A 44 5.09 -5.77 -0.90
C LEU A 44 4.34 -5.83 0.44
N VAL A 45 4.12 -4.70 1.11
CA VAL A 45 3.29 -4.65 2.32
C VAL A 45 1.82 -4.89 1.97
N ALA A 46 1.31 -4.24 0.93
CA ALA A 46 -0.08 -4.40 0.50
C ALA A 46 -0.39 -5.81 -0.01
N PHE A 47 0.40 -6.30 -0.96
CA PHE A 47 0.20 -7.61 -1.57
C PHE A 47 0.81 -8.74 -0.75
N GLY A 48 2.04 -8.60 -0.25
CA GLY A 48 2.66 -9.64 0.58
C GLY A 48 1.97 -9.79 1.94
N GLY A 49 1.78 -8.68 2.66
CA GLY A 49 1.02 -8.66 3.92
C GLY A 49 -0.43 -9.07 3.70
N GLY A 50 -1.10 -8.48 2.69
CA GLY A 50 -2.47 -8.81 2.36
C GLY A 50 -2.67 -10.27 1.94
N PHE A 51 -1.75 -10.84 1.17
CA PHE A 51 -1.84 -12.24 0.72
C PHE A 51 -1.58 -13.21 1.87
N ALA A 52 -0.62 -12.92 2.75
CA ALA A 52 -0.39 -13.71 3.95
C ALA A 52 -1.63 -13.74 4.85
N LEU A 53 -2.26 -12.58 5.06
CA LEU A 53 -3.54 -12.45 5.78
C LEU A 53 -4.68 -13.18 5.08
N TRP A 54 -4.75 -13.13 3.75
CA TRP A 54 -5.77 -13.82 2.95
C TRP A 54 -5.65 -15.35 3.02
N LYS A 55 -4.43 -15.89 3.14
CA LYS A 55 -4.22 -17.34 3.24
C LYS A 55 -4.63 -17.92 4.60
N THR A 56 -4.88 -17.09 5.60
CA THR A 56 -5.32 -17.55 6.93
C THR A 56 -6.75 -18.11 6.89
N GLY A 57 -7.07 -19.06 7.79
CA GLY A 57 -8.41 -19.64 7.91
C GLY A 57 -9.47 -18.68 8.49
N ASN A 58 -9.06 -17.53 9.03
CA ASN A 58 -9.95 -16.60 9.71
C ASN A 58 -10.66 -15.66 8.71
N PRO A 59 -12.01 -15.60 8.70
CA PRO A 59 -12.77 -14.72 7.80
C PRO A 59 -12.51 -13.21 8.02
N ALA A 60 -12.07 -12.80 9.21
CA ALA A 60 -11.69 -11.41 9.50
C ALA A 60 -10.34 -11.06 8.87
N SER A 61 -9.34 -11.93 9.06
CA SER A 61 -8.00 -11.80 8.45
C SER A 61 -8.04 -11.82 6.93
N LYS A 62 -8.91 -12.67 6.34
CA LYS A 62 -9.18 -12.64 4.89
C LYS A 62 -9.73 -11.30 4.41
N GLY A 63 -10.66 -10.72 5.17
CA GLY A 63 -11.20 -9.39 4.89
C GLY A 63 -10.11 -8.32 4.96
N LEU A 64 -9.32 -8.32 6.03
CA LEU A 64 -8.18 -7.40 6.23
C LEU A 64 -7.18 -7.45 5.08
N GLY A 65 -6.83 -8.66 4.62
CA GLY A 65 -5.88 -8.84 3.53
C GLY A 65 -6.39 -8.27 2.20
N LEU A 66 -7.65 -8.55 1.85
CA LEU A 66 -8.31 -7.95 0.70
C LEU A 66 -8.42 -6.42 0.85
N GLY A 67 -8.77 -5.95 2.04
CA GLY A 67 -8.87 -4.53 2.35
C GLY A 67 -7.55 -3.78 2.17
N LEU A 68 -6.43 -4.36 2.57
CA LEU A 68 -5.10 -3.79 2.37
C LEU A 68 -4.76 -3.63 0.88
N MET A 69 -5.05 -4.65 0.06
CA MET A 69 -4.82 -4.58 -1.40
C MET A 69 -5.72 -3.53 -2.06
N ILE A 70 -7.00 -3.49 -1.67
CA ILE A 70 -7.96 -2.49 -2.17
C ILE A 70 -7.54 -1.08 -1.74
N GLY A 71 -7.14 -0.90 -0.47
CA GLY A 71 -6.67 0.38 0.06
C GLY A 71 -5.44 0.89 -0.67
N TRP A 72 -4.50 0.00 -1.03
CA TRP A 72 -3.34 0.35 -1.85
C TRP A 72 -3.73 0.84 -3.24
N ALA A 73 -4.65 0.14 -3.90
CA ALA A 73 -5.14 0.52 -5.22
C ALA A 73 -5.87 1.87 -5.16
N LEU A 74 -6.79 2.05 -4.20
CA LEU A 74 -7.53 3.30 -4.00
C LEU A 74 -6.59 4.48 -3.76
N THR A 75 -5.62 4.32 -2.85
CA THR A 75 -4.66 5.39 -2.55
C THR A 75 -3.82 5.73 -3.76
N SER A 76 -3.40 4.73 -4.55
CA SER A 76 -2.69 4.95 -5.80
C SER A 76 -3.53 5.74 -6.81
N ILE A 77 -4.80 5.38 -6.98
CA ILE A 77 -5.69 6.08 -7.92
C ILE A 77 -5.98 7.51 -7.46
N LEU A 78 -6.32 7.71 -6.18
CA LEU A 78 -6.68 9.01 -5.62
C LEU A 78 -5.50 10.00 -5.60
N THR A 79 -4.27 9.51 -5.53
CA THR A 79 -3.05 10.33 -5.49
C THR A 79 -2.30 10.34 -6.82
N VAL A 80 -2.86 9.74 -7.87
CA VAL A 80 -2.20 9.56 -9.18
C VAL A 80 -0.83 8.87 -9.06
N GLY A 81 -0.70 7.98 -8.07
CA GLY A 81 0.51 7.24 -7.76
C GLY A 81 1.59 8.04 -7.06
N TYR A 82 1.35 9.29 -6.66
CA TYR A 82 2.36 10.15 -6.05
C TYR A 82 2.75 9.65 -4.65
N CYS A 83 1.75 9.34 -3.80
CA CYS A 83 2.00 8.84 -2.44
C CYS A 83 2.45 7.37 -2.41
N THR A 84 2.31 6.64 -3.52
CA THR A 84 2.80 5.26 -3.66
C THR A 84 4.09 5.14 -4.45
N GLY A 85 4.65 6.25 -4.95
CA GLY A 85 5.83 6.24 -5.80
C GLY A 85 5.63 5.52 -7.14
N LEU A 86 4.38 5.35 -7.59
CA LEU A 86 4.03 4.78 -8.88
C LEU A 86 3.95 5.82 -10.01
N ASN A 87 3.98 7.12 -9.67
CA ASN A 87 3.82 8.17 -10.66
C ASN A 87 5.08 8.26 -11.57
N PRO A 88 4.95 8.05 -12.89
CA PRO A 88 6.09 8.08 -13.81
C PRO A 88 6.76 9.46 -13.90
N THR A 89 6.05 10.54 -13.59
CA THR A 89 6.64 11.90 -13.59
C THR A 89 7.69 12.07 -12.50
N MET A 90 7.68 11.23 -11.45
CA MET A 90 8.70 11.23 -10.39
C MET A 90 10.01 10.55 -10.82
N TYR A 91 10.02 9.84 -11.94
CA TYR A 91 11.18 9.14 -12.50
C TYR A 91 11.74 9.80 -13.77
N THR A 92 11.08 10.85 -14.26
CA THR A 92 11.56 11.65 -15.40
C THR A 92 12.58 12.66 -14.90
#